data_AF-A0A4Q3UJ31-F1
#
_entry.id   AF-A0A4Q3UJ31-F1
#
_cell.length_a   1.000
_cell.length_b   1.000
_cell.length_c   1.000
_cell.angle_alpha   90.00
_cell.angle_beta   90.00
_cell.angle_gamma   90.00
#
_symmetry.space_group_name_H-M   'P 1'
#
loop_
_entity.id
_entity.type
_entity.pdbx_description
1 polymer ?
#
loop_
_entity_poly.entity_id
_entity_poly.type
_entity_poly.pdbx_seq_one_letter_code
_entity_poly.pdbx_strand_id
1 'polypeptide(L)'
;MLLWTSIRQKPSNPGSFFPKKVISSENNRYTQAMNKKIKTLLQYLFFFCLGFFFVWLSVKDINKEEWLQIRYAIENARYYLIIPVFIILGLGHYVRALRWRLLMEPLGYHPKKANTFFAVMIGYLANQGVPRLGEVLKCTVLAKYEKIPADKLVGTIILERLIDAVTLLI
;
A
#
# COMPACT_ATOMS: atom_id res chain seq x y z
N MET A 1 61.71 -26.19 -43.50
CA MET A 1 62.62 -25.48 -42.58
C MET A 1 61.88 -24.23 -42.10
N LEU A 2 61.34 -24.08 -40.89
CA LEU A 2 61.32 -24.83 -39.62
C LEU A 2 60.03 -24.42 -38.86
N LEU A 3 59.35 -25.39 -38.25
CA LEU A 3 58.73 -25.41 -36.90
C LEU A 3 57.99 -24.15 -36.40
N TRP A 4 56.68 -24.17 -36.16
CA TRP A 4 55.99 -24.76 -34.98
C TRP A 4 56.65 -24.42 -33.64
N THR A 5 56.02 -23.57 -32.81
CA THR A 5 55.58 -23.85 -31.42
C THR A 5 55.43 -22.58 -30.58
N SER A 6 54.31 -22.53 -29.85
CA SER A 6 54.18 -22.12 -28.43
C SER A 6 54.72 -20.72 -28.05
N ILE A 7 53.92 -19.85 -27.45
CA ILE A 7 53.52 -20.03 -26.04
C ILE A 7 52.12 -19.46 -25.82
N ARG A 8 51.20 -20.35 -25.42
CA ARG A 8 50.05 -19.99 -24.59
C ARG A 8 50.60 -19.42 -23.28
N GLN A 9 50.27 -18.17 -22.96
CA GLN A 9 50.24 -17.75 -21.56
C GLN A 9 48.78 -17.59 -21.11
N LYS A 10 48.33 -18.58 -20.35
CA LYS A 10 47.28 -18.46 -19.34
C LYS A 10 47.70 -19.42 -18.21
N PRO A 11 47.33 -19.20 -16.93
CA PRO A 11 46.72 -18.03 -16.31
C PRO A 11 47.49 -17.58 -15.04
N SER A 12 47.44 -16.29 -14.68
CA SER A 12 47.67 -15.92 -13.28
C SER A 12 46.72 -14.79 -12.87
N ASN A 13 45.87 -15.16 -11.92
CA ASN A 13 44.93 -14.33 -11.17
C ASN A 13 43.58 -14.01 -11.83
N PRO A 14 42.52 -14.82 -11.59
CA PRO A 14 41.15 -14.48 -12.00
C PRO A 14 40.55 -13.26 -11.25
N GLY A 15 41.29 -12.65 -10.31
CA GLY A 15 40.80 -11.55 -9.47
C GLY A 15 41.08 -10.12 -9.95
N SER A 16 41.89 -9.90 -10.98
CA SER A 16 42.33 -8.54 -11.39
C SER A 16 41.55 -7.92 -12.55
N PHE A 17 40.57 -8.64 -13.11
CA PHE A 17 39.84 -8.18 -14.31
C PHE A 17 38.67 -7.22 -14.00
N PHE A 18 38.32 -7.00 -12.73
CA PHE A 18 37.25 -6.07 -12.37
C PHE A 18 37.81 -4.67 -12.08
N PRO A 19 37.40 -3.63 -12.82
CA PRO A 19 37.89 -2.27 -12.61
C PRO A 19 37.47 -1.76 -11.22
N LYS A 20 38.43 -1.26 -10.42
CA LYS A 20 38.21 -0.69 -9.07
C LYS A 20 37.04 0.30 -8.98
N LYS A 21 36.77 1.03 -10.07
CA LYS A 21 35.66 2.01 -10.17
C LYS A 21 34.27 1.35 -10.14
N VAL A 22 34.13 0.15 -10.69
CA VAL A 22 32.88 -0.63 -10.63
C VAL A 22 32.65 -1.13 -9.20
N ILE A 23 33.69 -1.64 -8.55
CA ILE A 23 33.65 -2.12 -7.16
C ILE A 23 33.30 -0.97 -6.19
N SER A 24 33.86 0.23 -6.37
CA SER A 24 33.50 1.40 -5.53
C SER A 24 32.07 1.89 -5.75
N SER A 25 31.56 1.81 -6.99
CA SER A 25 30.18 2.18 -7.31
C SER A 25 29.17 1.19 -6.73
N GLU A 26 29.50 -0.10 -6.76
CA GLU A 26 28.70 -1.16 -6.16
C GLU A 26 28.69 -1.03 -4.64
N ASN A 27 29.86 -0.89 -3.98
CA ASN A 27 29.93 -0.68 -2.54
C ASN A 27 29.10 0.52 -2.07
N ASN A 28 29.20 1.67 -2.74
CA ASN A 28 28.40 2.85 -2.38
C ASN A 28 26.88 2.60 -2.56
N ARG A 29 26.49 1.86 -3.61
CA ARG A 29 25.10 1.45 -3.83
C ARG A 29 24.59 0.49 -2.74
N TYR A 30 25.42 -0.44 -2.26
CA TYR A 30 25.11 -1.33 -1.15
C TYR A 30 24.97 -0.58 0.18
N THR A 31 25.90 0.32 0.51
CA THR A 31 25.82 1.14 1.73
C THR A 31 24.59 2.04 1.73
N GLN A 32 24.26 2.63 0.56
CA GLN A 32 23.06 3.44 0.40
C GLN A 32 21.77 2.61 0.55
N ALA A 33 21.73 1.41 -0.01
CA ALA A 33 20.58 0.50 0.11
C ALA A 33 20.38 0.01 1.56
N MET A 34 21.47 -0.31 2.27
CA MET A 34 21.42 -0.74 3.68
C MET A 34 20.94 0.40 4.59
N ASN A 35 21.45 1.62 4.41
CA ASN A 35 20.99 2.79 5.18
C ASN A 35 19.50 3.10 4.95
N LYS A 36 19.00 2.92 3.72
CA LYS A 36 17.56 3.07 3.44
C LYS A 36 16.74 2.04 4.23
N LYS A 37 17.13 0.75 4.21
CA LYS A 37 16.45 -0.31 4.96
C LYS A 37 16.47 -0.07 6.47
N ILE A 38 17.60 0.36 7.03
CA ILE A 38 17.73 0.67 8.46
C ILE A 38 16.84 1.85 8.84
N LYS A 39 16.83 2.93 8.05
CA LYS A 39 15.92 4.06 8.29
C LYS A 39 14.47 3.64 8.24
N THR A 40 14.08 2.80 7.28
CA THR A 40 12.72 2.26 7.18
C THR A 40 12.36 1.38 8.39
N LEU A 41 13.27 0.51 8.83
CA LEU A 41 13.05 -0.33 10.01
C LEU A 41 12.90 0.52 11.29
N LEU A 42 13.79 1.51 11.47
CA LEU A 42 13.73 2.42 12.60
C LEU A 42 12.44 3.25 12.60
N GLN A 43 11.99 3.69 11.41
CA GLN A 43 10.72 4.39 11.24
C GLN A 43 9.54 3.50 11.65
N TYR A 44 9.48 2.25 11.19
CA TYR A 44 8.42 1.32 11.59
C TYR A 44 8.45 1.03 13.10
N LEU A 45 9.63 0.82 13.67
CA LEU A 45 9.78 0.59 15.11
C LEU A 45 9.31 1.81 15.92
N PHE A 46 9.69 3.01 15.48
CA PHE A 46 9.25 4.26 16.10
C PHE A 46 7.72 4.38 16.09
N PHE A 47 7.05 4.16 14.96
CA PHE A 47 5.58 4.19 14.90
C PHE A 47 4.93 3.08 15.74
N PHE A 48 5.55 1.91 15.82
CA PHE A 48 5.05 0.81 16.63
C PHE A 48 5.15 1.13 18.13
N CYS A 49 6.31 1.62 18.59
CA CYS A 49 6.50 2.08 19.97
C CYS A 49 5.55 3.24 20.31
N LEU A 50 5.37 4.18 19.38
CA LEU A 50 4.43 5.29 19.55
C LEU A 50 2.98 4.79 19.69
N GLY A 51 2.58 3.79 18.90
CA GLY A 51 1.27 3.15 19.02
C GLY A 51 1.08 2.48 20.38
N PHE A 52 2.07 1.70 20.83
CA PHE A 52 2.03 1.07 22.15
C PHE A 52 1.97 2.10 23.29
N PHE A 53 2.72 3.19 23.16
CA PHE A 53 2.70 4.30 24.10
C PHE A 53 1.30 4.93 24.22
N PHE A 54 0.60 5.16 23.10
CA PHE A 54 -0.77 5.68 23.13
C PHE A 54 -1.78 4.70 23.72
N VAL A 55 -1.64 3.40 23.43
CA VAL A 55 -2.48 2.37 24.06
C VAL A 55 -2.25 2.33 25.57
N TRP A 56 -1.00 2.35 26.01
CA TRP A 56 -0.66 2.42 27.42
C TRP A 56 -1.22 3.68 28.08
N LEU A 57 -1.08 4.84 27.43
CA LEU A 57 -1.63 6.11 27.91
C LEU A 57 -3.15 6.06 28.02
N SER A 58 -3.84 5.38 27.11
CA SER A 58 -5.30 5.22 27.15
C SER A 58 -5.78 4.25 28.23
N VAL A 59 -4.96 3.27 28.64
CA VAL A 59 -5.38 2.18 29.55
C VAL A 59 -4.91 2.39 30.99
N LYS A 60 -3.81 3.13 31.21
CA LYS A 60 -3.19 3.27 32.53
C LYS A 60 -4.11 3.87 33.61
N ASP A 61 -5.07 4.69 33.19
CA ASP A 61 -5.97 5.43 34.10
C ASP A 61 -7.32 4.71 34.29
N ILE A 62 -7.53 3.54 33.66
CA ILE A 62 -8.80 2.81 33.73
C ILE A 62 -8.93 2.10 35.09
N ASN A 63 -9.91 2.52 35.88
CA ASN A 63 -10.19 1.95 37.20
C ASN A 63 -11.09 0.69 37.11
N LYS A 64 -11.26 -0.03 38.22
CA LYS A 64 -12.09 -1.26 38.27
C LYS A 64 -13.56 -1.02 37.91
N GLU A 65 -14.11 0.13 38.32
CA GLU A 65 -15.49 0.53 38.02
C GLU A 65 -15.71 0.79 36.52
N GLU A 66 -14.77 1.45 35.85
CA GLU A 66 -14.84 1.71 34.41
C GLU A 66 -14.73 0.40 33.61
N TRP A 67 -13.92 -0.54 34.08
CA TRP A 67 -13.87 -1.90 33.51
C TRP A 67 -15.21 -2.63 33.60
N LEU A 68 -15.94 -2.48 34.72
CA LEU A 68 -17.29 -3.03 34.86
C LEU A 68 -18.28 -2.34 33.91
N GLN A 69 -18.19 -1.02 33.76
CA GLN A 69 -19.03 -0.27 32.81
C GLN A 69 -18.77 -0.70 31.36
N ILE A 70 -17.51 -0.91 30.96
CA ILE A 70 -17.16 -1.40 29.61
C ILE A 70 -17.77 -2.78 29.37
N ARG A 71 -17.65 -3.70 30.33
CA ARG A 71 -18.26 -5.05 30.22
C ARG A 71 -19.77 -4.97 30.11
N TYR A 72 -20.41 -4.18 30.98
CA TYR A 72 -21.85 -3.97 30.95
C TYR A 72 -22.31 -3.37 29.61
N ALA A 73 -21.56 -2.42 29.06
CA ALA A 73 -21.86 -1.80 27.77
C ALA A 73 -21.76 -2.78 26.60
N ILE A 74 -20.81 -3.72 26.63
CA ILE A 74 -20.67 -4.77 25.62
C ILE A 74 -21.82 -5.79 25.74
N GLU A 75 -22.16 -6.22 26.95
CA GLU A 75 -23.25 -7.20 27.18
C GLU A 75 -24.63 -6.62 26.82
N ASN A 76 -24.88 -5.35 27.14
CA ASN A 76 -26.14 -4.66 26.85
C ASN A 76 -26.12 -3.91 25.51
N ALA A 77 -25.10 -4.14 24.69
CA ALA A 77 -25.00 -3.50 23.38
C ALA A 77 -26.21 -3.87 22.52
N ARG A 78 -26.78 -2.86 21.86
CA ARG A 78 -27.93 -3.03 20.95
C ARG A 78 -27.44 -3.56 19.61
N TYR A 79 -27.19 -4.86 19.51
CA TYR A 79 -26.64 -5.50 18.31
C TYR A 79 -27.47 -5.28 17.04
N TYR A 80 -28.78 -5.01 17.15
CA TYR A 80 -29.62 -4.67 16.01
C TYR A 80 -29.20 -3.37 15.29
N LEU A 81 -28.48 -2.46 15.96
CA LEU A 81 -27.93 -1.25 15.35
C LEU A 81 -26.80 -1.54 14.36
N ILE A 82 -26.22 -2.74 14.39
CA ILE A 82 -25.18 -3.16 13.45
C ILE A 82 -25.75 -3.21 12.02
N ILE A 83 -27.00 -3.64 11.86
CA ILE A 83 -27.66 -3.78 10.56
C ILE A 83 -27.73 -2.44 9.80
N PRO A 84 -28.34 -1.36 10.34
CA PRO A 84 -28.37 -0.07 9.64
C PRO A 84 -26.98 0.52 9.41
N VAL A 85 -26.01 0.27 10.31
CA VAL A 85 -24.62 0.70 10.12
C VAL A 85 -23.99 0.06 8.89
N PHE A 86 -24.13 -1.27 8.73
CA PHE A 86 -23.64 -1.96 7.54
C PHE A 86 -24.34 -1.51 6.26
N ILE A 87 -25.64 -1.23 6.32
CA ILE A 87 -26.40 -0.72 5.17
C ILE A 87 -25.87 0.65 4.75
N ILE A 88 -25.73 1.59 5.69
CA ILE A 88 -25.25 2.95 5.39
C ILE A 88 -23.80 2.90 4.88
N LEU A 89 -22.93 2.09 5.49
CA LEU A 89 -21.56 1.88 5.03
C LEU A 89 -21.52 1.29 3.62
N GLY A 90 -22.28 0.23 3.38
CA GLY A 90 -22.37 -0.43 2.08
C GLY A 90 -22.86 0.52 0.98
N LEU A 91 -23.91 1.29 1.25
CA LEU A 91 -24.42 2.32 0.35
C LEU A 91 -23.39 3.43 0.10
N GLY A 92 -22.69 3.88 1.14
CA GLY A 92 -21.61 4.86 1.02
C GLY A 92 -20.49 4.36 0.09
N HIS A 93 -20.09 3.10 0.23
CA HIS A 93 -19.10 2.50 -0.67
C HIS A 93 -19.63 2.29 -2.09
N TYR A 94 -20.91 1.98 -2.25
CA TYR A 94 -21.55 1.85 -3.55
C TYR A 94 -21.60 3.18 -4.31
N VAL A 95 -21.98 4.28 -3.65
CA VAL A 95 -21.96 5.63 -4.24
C VAL A 95 -20.55 6.01 -4.68
N ARG A 96 -19.53 5.72 -3.87
CA ARG A 96 -18.13 5.95 -4.26
C ARG A 96 -17.72 5.15 -5.49
N ALA A 97 -18.14 3.89 -5.59
CA ALA A 97 -17.87 3.07 -6.77
C ALA A 97 -18.56 3.63 -8.03
N LEU A 98 -19.80 4.12 -7.91
CA LEU A 98 -20.51 4.78 -9.01
C LEU A 98 -19.83 6.08 -9.44
N ARG A 99 -19.38 6.91 -8.48
CA ARG A 99 -18.60 8.12 -8.78
C ARG A 99 -17.32 7.77 -9.53
N TRP A 100 -16.57 6.79 -9.06
CA TRP A 100 -15.34 6.36 -9.73
C TRP A 100 -15.60 5.83 -11.14
N ARG A 101 -16.73 5.13 -11.35
CA ARG A 101 -17.20 4.74 -12.69
C ARG A 101 -17.47 5.95 -13.59
N LEU A 102 -18.10 7.00 -13.05
CA LEU A 102 -18.38 8.24 -13.78
C LEU A 102 -17.10 8.94 -14.24
N LEU A 103 -16.02 8.88 -13.44
CA LEU A 103 -14.70 9.40 -13.85
C LEU A 103 -14.06 8.63 -15.02
N MET A 104 -14.52 7.41 -15.32
CA MET A 104 -14.00 6.59 -16.43
C MET A 104 -14.78 6.78 -17.73
N GLU A 105 -16.00 7.28 -17.65
CA GLU A 105 -16.84 7.63 -18.79
C GLU A 105 -16.17 8.59 -19.80
N PRO A 106 -15.51 9.70 -19.38
CA PRO A 106 -14.80 10.57 -20.33
C PRO A 106 -13.56 9.92 -20.95
N LEU A 107 -13.08 8.80 -20.39
CA LEU A 107 -11.99 8.02 -20.97
C LEU A 107 -12.48 6.99 -22.01
N GLY A 108 -13.79 6.92 -22.26
CA GLY A 108 -14.41 5.97 -23.20
C GLY A 108 -14.57 4.56 -22.62
N TYR A 109 -14.40 4.38 -21.30
CA TYR A 109 -14.54 3.09 -20.64
C TYR A 109 -15.82 3.03 -19.80
N HIS A 110 -16.59 1.96 -19.98
CA HIS A 110 -17.83 1.72 -19.22
C HIS A 110 -17.76 0.40 -18.46
N PRO A 111 -16.97 0.33 -17.36
CA PRO A 111 -16.86 -0.89 -16.59
C PRO A 111 -18.19 -1.27 -15.92
N LYS A 112 -18.39 -2.56 -15.67
CA LYS A 112 -19.60 -3.04 -15.00
C LYS A 112 -19.67 -2.46 -13.58
N LYS A 113 -20.89 -2.05 -13.17
CA LYS A 113 -21.16 -1.50 -11.83
C LYS A 113 -20.72 -2.46 -10.73
N ALA A 114 -21.02 -3.75 -10.87
CA ALA A 114 -20.62 -4.79 -9.92
C ALA A 114 -19.09 -4.94 -9.81
N ASN A 115 -18.39 -5.01 -10.94
CA ASN A 115 -16.92 -5.15 -10.95
C ASN A 115 -16.22 -3.94 -10.33
N THR A 116 -16.73 -2.74 -10.62
CA THR A 116 -16.22 -1.49 -10.03
C THR A 116 -16.45 -1.47 -8.52
N PHE A 117 -17.63 -1.90 -8.05
CA PHE A 117 -17.94 -2.00 -6.63
C PHE A 117 -17.03 -3.00 -5.91
N PHE A 118 -16.86 -4.21 -6.44
CA PHE A 118 -15.98 -5.21 -5.83
C PHE A 118 -14.51 -4.78 -5.85
N ALA A 119 -14.03 -4.14 -6.91
CA ALA A 119 -12.68 -3.58 -6.96
C ALA A 119 -12.46 -2.52 -5.87
N VAL A 120 -13.45 -1.64 -5.66
CA VAL A 120 -13.44 -0.64 -4.59
C VAL A 120 -13.45 -1.32 -3.21
N MET A 121 -14.25 -2.37 -3.02
CA MET A 121 -14.32 -3.11 -1.75
C MET A 121 -13.00 -3.82 -1.41
N ILE A 122 -12.37 -4.46 -2.40
CA ILE A 122 -11.03 -5.06 -2.23
C ILE A 122 -10.00 -3.98 -1.89
N GLY A 123 -10.08 -2.83 -2.55
CA GLY A 123 -9.22 -1.69 -2.23
C GLY A 123 -9.40 -1.20 -0.80
N TYR A 124 -10.65 -1.04 -0.34
CA TYR A 124 -10.91 -0.64 1.04
C TYR A 124 -10.42 -1.67 2.04
N LEU A 125 -10.63 -2.97 1.78
CA LEU A 125 -10.15 -4.05 2.63
C LEU A 125 -8.63 -4.03 2.75
N ALA A 126 -7.91 -3.90 1.63
CA ALA A 126 -6.46 -3.85 1.64
C ALA A 126 -5.90 -2.61 2.35
N ASN A 127 -6.59 -1.47 2.25
CA ASN A 127 -6.19 -0.25 2.97
C ASN A 127 -6.29 -0.38 4.50
N GLN A 128 -7.15 -1.27 5.03
CA GLN A 128 -7.21 -1.55 6.47
C GLN A 128 -6.01 -2.34 6.98
N GLY A 129 -5.43 -3.20 6.13
CA GLY A 129 -4.24 -3.99 6.48
C GLY A 129 -2.94 -3.21 6.28
N VAL A 130 -2.79 -2.57 5.11
CA VAL A 130 -1.59 -1.79 4.79
C VAL A 130 -2.00 -0.46 4.16
N PRO A 131 -1.56 0.67 4.74
CA PRO A 131 -1.90 1.97 4.21
C PRO A 131 -1.39 2.11 2.76
N ARG A 132 -2.25 2.62 1.88
CA ARG A 132 -1.99 2.93 0.45
C ARG A 132 -1.96 1.74 -0.50
N LEU A 133 -1.92 0.48 -0.03
CA LEU A 133 -1.98 -0.68 -0.93
C LEU A 133 -3.33 -0.82 -1.65
N GLY A 134 -4.42 -0.37 -1.02
CA GLY A 134 -5.76 -0.48 -1.56
C GLY A 134 -6.00 0.29 -2.84
N GLU A 135 -5.29 1.40 -3.04
CA GLU A 135 -5.40 2.20 -4.26
C GLU A 135 -4.76 1.50 -5.46
N VAL A 136 -3.62 0.85 -5.23
CA VAL A 136 -2.94 0.03 -6.24
C VAL A 136 -3.81 -1.18 -6.58
N LEU A 137 -4.28 -1.90 -5.55
CA LEU A 137 -5.04 -3.13 -5.74
C LEU A 137 -6.38 -2.90 -6.46
N LYS A 138 -7.13 -1.83 -6.14
CA LYS A 138 -8.39 -1.54 -6.86
C LYS A 138 -8.15 -1.28 -8.36
N CYS A 139 -7.07 -0.58 -8.70
CA CYS A 139 -6.65 -0.37 -10.09
C CYS A 139 -6.27 -1.68 -10.77
N THR A 140 -5.42 -2.48 -10.14
CA THR A 140 -4.93 -3.73 -10.73
C THR A 140 -6.06 -4.73 -10.95
N VAL A 141 -6.96 -4.87 -9.97
CA VAL A 141 -8.14 -5.74 -10.08
C VAL A 141 -9.03 -5.26 -11.22
N LEU A 142 -9.41 -3.98 -11.23
CA LEU A 142 -10.31 -3.48 -12.28
C LEU A 142 -9.67 -3.52 -13.67
N ALA A 143 -8.38 -3.21 -13.79
CA ALA A 143 -7.62 -3.34 -15.03
C ALA A 143 -7.68 -4.77 -15.58
N LYS A 144 -7.56 -5.77 -14.71
CA LYS A 144 -7.60 -7.18 -15.09
C LYS A 144 -9.00 -7.63 -15.54
N TYR A 145 -10.05 -7.21 -14.84
CA TYR A 145 -11.42 -7.64 -15.14
C TYR A 145 -12.04 -6.90 -16.32
N GLU A 146 -11.78 -5.60 -16.46
CA GLU A 146 -12.41 -4.74 -17.47
C GLU A 146 -11.47 -4.41 -18.64
N LYS A 147 -10.24 -4.95 -18.63
CA LYS A 147 -9.20 -4.74 -19.65
C LYS A 147 -8.87 -3.26 -19.90
N ILE A 148 -8.99 -2.44 -18.85
CA ILE A 148 -8.65 -1.02 -18.88
C ILE A 148 -7.17 -0.88 -18.52
N PRO A 149 -6.37 -0.07 -19.25
CA PRO A 149 -4.98 0.18 -18.89
C PRO A 149 -4.88 0.80 -17.48
N ALA A 150 -4.05 0.19 -16.63
CA ALA A 150 -3.89 0.60 -15.23
C ALA A 150 -3.43 2.06 -15.10
N ASP A 151 -2.65 2.58 -16.04
CA ASP A 151 -2.17 3.96 -16.05
C ASP A 151 -3.31 4.98 -16.09
N LYS A 152 -4.37 4.69 -16.86
CA LYS A 152 -5.56 5.54 -16.94
C LYS A 152 -6.37 5.48 -15.64
N LEU A 153 -6.46 4.29 -15.04
CA LEU A 153 -7.17 4.10 -13.76
C LEU A 153 -6.45 4.80 -12.60
N VAL A 154 -5.12 4.76 -12.54
CA VAL A 154 -4.35 5.49 -11.52
C VAL A 154 -4.57 7.01 -11.66
N GLY A 155 -4.62 7.51 -12.89
CA GLY A 155 -4.94 8.91 -13.17
C GLY A 155 -6.31 9.35 -12.61
N THR A 156 -7.35 8.52 -12.76
CA THR A 156 -8.68 8.85 -12.20
C THR A 156 -8.71 8.86 -10.68
N ILE A 157 -7.92 8.00 -10.01
CA ILE A 157 -7.81 8.04 -8.54
C ILE A 157 -7.11 9.29 -8.07
N ILE A 158 -6.00 9.68 -8.71
CA ILE A 158 -5.27 10.89 -8.32
C ILE A 158 -6.18 12.11 -8.49
N LEU A 159 -6.92 12.17 -9.60
CA LEU A 159 -7.92 13.22 -9.83
C LEU A 159 -9.02 13.20 -8.77
N GLU A 160 -9.52 12.02 -8.40
CA GLU A 160 -10.48 11.83 -7.31
C GLU A 160 -9.96 12.44 -6.00
N ARG A 161 -8.71 12.14 -5.62
CA ARG A 161 -8.08 12.66 -4.41
C ARG A 161 -7.84 14.15 -4.45
N LEU A 162 -7.47 14.68 -5.61
CA LEU A 162 -7.25 16.11 -5.79
C LEU A 162 -8.57 16.86 -5.61
N ILE A 163 -9.65 16.39 -6.24
CA ILE A 163 -10.99 16.96 -6.09
C ILE A 163 -11.41 16.88 -4.63
N ASP A 164 -11.29 15.72 -3.99
CA ASP A 164 -11.66 15.55 -2.58
C ASP A 164 -10.88 16.52 -1.66
N ALA A 165 -9.58 16.72 -1.90
CA ALA A 165 -8.75 17.64 -1.13
C ALA A 165 -9.13 19.11 -1.34
N VAL A 166 -9.43 19.51 -2.58
CA VAL A 166 -9.91 20.87 -2.89
C VAL A 166 -11.27 21.12 -2.24
N THR A 167 -12.17 20.15 -2.29
CA THR A 167 -13.52 20.27 -1.71
C THR A 167 -13.49 20.36 -0.19
N LEU A 168 -12.47 19.79 0.46
CA LEU A 168 -12.27 19.93 1.91
C LEU A 168 -11.62 21.25 2.31
N LEU A 169 -10.92 21.91 1.38
CA LEU A 169 -10.21 23.16 1.65
C LEU A 169 -11.10 24.40 1.44
N ILE A 170 -12.10 24.29 0.57
CA ILE A 170 -13.14 25.32 0.32
C ILE A 170 -14.23 25.21 1.38
#